data_AF-A0A931S680-F1
#
_entry.id   AF-A0A931S680-F1
#
_cell.length_a   1.000
_cell.length_b   1.000
_cell.length_c   1.000
_cell.angle_alpha   90.00
_cell.angle_beta   90.00
_cell.angle_gamma   90.00
#
_symmetry.space_group_name_H-M   'P 1'
#
loop_
_entity.id
_entity.type
_entity.pdbx_description
1 polymer ?
#
loop_
_entity_poly.entity_id
_entity_poly.type
_entity_poly.pdbx_seq_one_letter_code
_entity_poly.pdbx_strand_id
1 'polypeptide(L)' 'MPTIDSDAHVVESEHTWDFMDRADQKYRPLIVRPRGEDGGEYWFIDGKIRGLVRVVLTARQLVEVGE' A
#
# COMPACT_ATOMS: atom_id res chain seq x y z
N MET A 1 20.08 -22.92 12.12
CA MET A 1 18.96 -23.66 11.52
C MET A 1 18.26 -22.72 10.56
N PRO A 2 18.08 -23.09 9.28
CA PRO A 2 17.15 -22.35 8.42
C PRO A 2 15.73 -22.48 8.96
N THR A 3 14.96 -21.38 8.92
CA THR A 3 13.57 -21.31 9.40
C THR A 3 12.64 -21.14 8.20
N ILE A 4 11.50 -21.84 8.22
CA ILE A 4 10.44 -21.67 7.22
C ILE A 4 9.44 -20.67 7.78
N ASP A 5 9.13 -19.64 7.00
CA ASP A 5 8.02 -18.75 7.29
C ASP A 5 6.73 -19.35 6.72
N SER A 6 5.77 -19.63 7.59
CA SER A 6 4.48 -20.19 7.20
C SER A 6 3.48 -19.13 6.75
N ASP A 7 3.76 -17.84 6.94
CA ASP A 7 2.85 -16.75 6.59
C ASP A 7 3.60 -15.48 6.17
N ALA A 8 3.55 -15.18 4.86
CA ALA A 8 4.14 -13.99 4.28
C ALA A 8 3.13 -13.30 3.36
N HIS A 9 3.17 -11.97 3.39
CA HIS A 9 2.37 -11.13 2.51
C HIS A 9 3.26 -10.44 1.48
N VAL A 10 2.76 -10.33 0.26
CA VAL A 10 3.36 -9.50 -0.78
C VAL A 10 2.62 -8.17 -0.84
N VAL A 11 3.37 -7.08 -1.01
CA VAL A 11 2.79 -5.76 -1.28
C VAL A 11 2.61 -5.66 -2.79
N GLU A 12 1.36 -5.61 -3.23
CA GLU A 12 1.00 -5.47 -4.64
C GLU A 12 1.32 -4.06 -5.18
N SER A 13 1.42 -3.95 -6.51
CA SER A 13 1.65 -2.68 -7.22
C SER A 13 0.63 -2.50 -8.35
N GLU A 14 0.68 -1.37 -9.05
CA GLU A 14 -0.19 -1.16 -10.23
C GLU A 14 -0.01 -2.26 -11.28
N HIS A 15 1.21 -2.81 -11.42
CA HIS A 15 1.53 -3.89 -12.36
C HIS A 15 0.72 -5.17 -12.13
N THR A 16 0.33 -5.45 -10.88
CA THR A 16 -0.50 -6.61 -10.53
C THR A 16 -1.79 -6.63 -11.38
N TRP A 17 -2.33 -5.46 -11.67
CA TRP A 17 -3.61 -5.33 -12.37
C TRP A 17 -3.49 -5.36 -13.90
N ASP A 18 -2.28 -5.38 -14.46
CA ASP A 18 -2.05 -5.47 -15.91
C ASP A 18 -2.57 -6.81 -16.49
N PHE A 19 -2.65 -7.84 -15.65
CA PHE A 19 -3.10 -9.18 -16.02
C PHE A 19 -4.60 -9.42 -15.81
N MET A 20 -5.34 -8.40 -15.37
CA MET A 20 -6.79 -8.50 -15.18
C MET A 20 -7.52 -8.44 -16.52
N ASP A 21 -8.59 -9.24 -16.64
CA ASP A 21 -9.47 -9.21 -17.80
C ASP A 21 -10.00 -7.79 -18.06
N ARG A 22 -10.03 -7.42 -19.34
CA ARG A 22 -10.38 -6.05 -19.75
C ARG A 22 -11.75 -5.59 -19.23
N ALA A 23 -12.71 -6.50 -19.14
CA ALA A 23 -14.05 -6.21 -18.63
C ALA A 23 -14.05 -5.82 -17.13
N ASP A 24 -13.07 -6.33 -16.38
CA ASP A 24 -12.98 -6.19 -14.93
C ASP A 24 -12.02 -5.09 -14.49
N GLN A 25 -11.18 -4.58 -15.39
CA GLN A 25 -10.22 -3.49 -15.14
C GLN A 25 -10.84 -2.28 -14.40
N LYS A 26 -12.12 -2.00 -14.60
CA LYS A 26 -12.86 -0.91 -13.92
C LYS A 26 -13.05 -1.13 -12.41
N TYR A 27 -12.85 -2.34 -11.91
CA TYR A 27 -12.99 -2.71 -10.50
C TYR A 27 -11.65 -2.75 -9.75
N ARG A 28 -10.53 -2.50 -10.44
CA ARG A 28 -9.21 -2.59 -9.81
C ARG A 28 -9.02 -1.52 -8.72
N PRO A 29 -8.30 -1.83 -7.63
CA PRO A 29 -7.79 -0.84 -6.69
C PRO A 29 -6.94 0.21 -7.41
N LEU A 30 -7.08 1.48 -7.00
CA LEU A 30 -6.29 2.59 -7.54
C LEU A 30 -5.44 3.21 -6.44
N ILE A 31 -4.20 3.59 -6.75
CA ILE A 31 -3.41 4.46 -5.88
C ILE A 31 -3.77 5.91 -6.22
N VAL A 32 -4.16 6.68 -5.22
CA VAL A 32 -4.52 8.09 -5.37
C VAL A 32 -3.72 8.95 -4.41
N ARG A 33 -3.37 10.16 -4.86
CA ARG A 33 -2.72 11.18 -4.04
C ARG A 33 -3.64 12.40 -3.94
N PRO A 34 -4.15 12.76 -2.74
CA PRO A 34 -4.90 13.99 -2.54
C PRO A 34 -4.07 15.21 -2.94
N ARG A 35 -4.72 16.24 -3.46
CA ARG A 35 -4.03 17.49 -3.83
C ARG A 35 -3.56 18.22 -2.56
N GLY A 36 -2.27 18.49 -2.46
CA GLY A 36 -1.59 19.15 -1.34
C GLY A 36 -0.15 18.62 -1.21
N GLU A 37 0.81 19.45 -0.82
CA GLU A 37 2.24 19.08 -0.79
C GLU A 37 2.52 17.91 0.16
N ASP A 38 1.73 17.77 1.23
CA ASP A 38 1.93 16.78 2.30
C ASP A 38 1.02 15.54 2.20
N GLY A 39 0.25 15.39 1.13
CA GLY A 39 -0.67 14.26 0.95
C GLY A 39 0.08 12.97 0.58
N GLY A 40 -0.06 11.94 1.41
CA GLY A 40 0.44 10.58 1.11
C GLY A 40 -0.32 9.88 -0.02
N GLU A 41 0.14 8.70 -0.39
CA GLU A 41 -0.57 7.80 -1.30
C GLU A 41 -1.59 6.96 -0.54
N TYR A 42 -2.76 6.76 -1.14
CA TYR A 42 -3.85 5.99 -0.56
C TYR A 42 -4.41 5.01 -1.58
N TRP A 43 -4.96 3.91 -1.08
CA TRP A 43 -5.74 3.00 -1.90
C TRP A 43 -7.17 3.52 -2.03
N PHE A 44 -7.69 3.60 -3.24
CA PHE A 44 -9.09 3.87 -3.54
C PHE A 44 -9.73 2.59 -4.07
N ILE A 45 -10.69 2.07 -3.30
CA ILE A 45 -11.34 0.77 -3.54
C ILE A 45 -12.83 0.94 -3.28
N ASP A 46 -13.67 0.57 -4.24
CA ASP A 46 -15.14 0.62 -4.15
C ASP A 46 -15.68 1.98 -3.69
N GLY A 47 -15.16 3.07 -4.25
CA GLY A 47 -15.61 4.42 -3.90
C GLY A 47 -15.11 4.92 -2.55
N LYS A 48 -14.22 4.20 -1.86
CA LYS A 48 -13.74 4.52 -0.51
C LYS A 48 -12.22 4.60 -0.49
N ILE A 49 -11.71 5.57 0.26
CA ILE A 49 -10.30 5.62 0.64
C ILE A 49 -10.03 4.53 1.68
N ARG A 50 -9.04 3.70 1.41
CA ARG A 50 -8.54 2.59 2.23
C ARG A 50 -7.04 2.78 2.44
N GLY A 51 -6.57 2.21 3.55
CA GLY A 51 -5.23 2.46 4.04
C GLY A 51 -5.30 3.38 5.24
N LEU A 52 -5.08 2.79 6.42
CA LEU A 52 -4.58 3.55 7.54
C LEU A 52 -3.16 4.00 7.17
N VAL A 53 -2.83 5.23 7.54
CA VAL A 53 -1.45 5.63 7.79
C VAL A 53 -0.93 4.66 8.86
N ARG A 54 -0.40 3.50 8.45
CA ARG A 54 0.70 2.93 9.22
C ARG A 54 1.76 3.99 9.08
N VAL A 55 2.05 4.70 10.15
CA VAL A 55 3.29 5.44 10.25
C VAL A 55 4.37 4.40 10.05
N VAL A 56 4.81 4.22 8.80
CA VAL A 56 6.01 3.47 8.50
C VAL A 56 7.10 4.43 8.92
N LEU A 57 7.50 4.35 10.19
CA LEU A 57 8.65 5.07 10.67
C LEU A 57 9.82 4.61 9.79
N THR A 58 10.44 5.55 9.09
CA THR A 58 11.77 5.29 8.54
C THR A 58 12.69 4.84 9.67
N ALA A 59 13.77 4.12 9.34
CA ALA A 59 14.73 3.69 10.36
C ALA A 59 15.20 4.85 11.27
N ARG A 60 15.30 6.06 10.72
CA ARG A 60 15.61 7.28 11.46
C ARG A 60 14.47 7.69 12.42
N GLN A 61 13.24 7.74 11.94
CA GLN A 61 12.08 8.10 12.77
C GLN A 61 11.82 7.06 13.87
N LEU A 62 12.21 5.80 13.67
CA LEU A 62 12.15 4.76 14.70
C LEU A 62 13.16 5.04 15.84
N VAL A 63 14.36 5.53 15.50
CA VAL A 63 15.37 5.93 16.49
C VAL A 63 14.90 7.15 17.29
N GLU A 64 14.33 8.16 16.63
CA GLU A 64 13.87 9.40 17.29
C GLU A 64 12.69 9.20 18.26
N VAL A 65 11.86 8.16 18.08
CA VAL A 65 10.77 7.82 19.01
C VAL A 65 11.26 6.96 20.19
N GLY A 66 12.43 6.34 20.07
CA GLY A 66 13.02 5.47 21.08
C GLY A 66 13.82 6.19 22.17
N GLU A 67 14.02 7.51 22.06
CA GLU A 67 14.61 8.41 23.07
C GLU A 67 13.51 9.08 23.92
#